data_AF-A0A7S4ES37-F1
#
_entry.id   AF-A0A7S4ES37-F1
#
_cell.length_a   1.000
_cell.length_b   1.000
_cell.length_c   1.000
_cell.angle_alpha   90.00
_cell.angle_beta   90.00
_cell.angle_gamma   90.00
#
_symmetry.space_group_name_H-M   'P 1'
#
loop_
_entity.id
_entity.type
_entity.pdbx_description
1 polymer ?
#
loop_
_entity_poly.entity_id
_entity_poly.type
_entity_poly.pdbx_seq_one_letter_code
_entity_poly.pdbx_strand_id
1 'polypeptide(L)'
;RRARVACAVTGHARDATSALERSERRTRQAGRSDGVRHHKMELQKQKERDLASESLLVDFFEAQELAEDGLLAEAEKRYKRILQVANRPASNRRHLCLGAPDTGSSHFRVPASDVHGEEILQHAPAAASTLPPLCVLLSTVMNALGEFEVDRAILKGFPFAGGATKARYLIKQAIDCWPGNTQALLNLALLERDEGSLIRAMELFQRVAEMPFSIEAGDSWAESWSDEPRRHNVPLACMHSALKLFQLGEHTRALRFLRHFGFRYCLSAAVWEAARTKPCVTDPSAFEPSLSVESNDRPRLWAHAIPPLTYAALQRALAPNADYWQQTGYASASAQKRYFTFSVSDLPGLRDGVRTPSNLMEALVLRLLPVTGRDDLVEAEWWAHSRLAFRSEGHELHYDLEERMLETHGEIVHPAVSSVVYLSASGDPTLVLEQHIGGALASRGWLVHPQEAAFMTFPGARRPHGSQHSASANAPGASSTGGFAPRASRKCSRTAAAYAQRRPERLWTASAPSE
;
A
#
# COMPACT_ATOMS: atom_id res chain seq x y z
N ARG A 1 42.43 -98.08 16.33
CA ARG A 1 43.56 -97.63 15.47
C ARG A 1 43.05 -96.49 14.59
N ARG A 2 42.99 -95.19 14.94
CA ARG A 2 43.66 -94.35 15.93
C ARG A 2 45.17 -94.56 15.98
N ALA A 3 45.90 -93.91 15.06
CA ALA A 3 47.23 -93.35 15.28
C ALA A 3 47.72 -92.57 14.03
N ARG A 4 47.86 -91.25 14.23
CA ARG A 4 48.99 -90.38 13.83
C ARG A 4 49.27 -90.07 12.35
N VAL A 5 49.65 -88.78 12.21
CA VAL A 5 50.29 -88.07 11.07
C VAL A 5 49.28 -87.65 9.99
N ALA A 6 48.92 -86.38 9.81
CA ALA A 6 49.82 -85.23 9.69
C ALA A 6 49.37 -83.99 10.47
N CYS A 7 50.28 -83.54 11.33
CA CYS A 7 50.40 -82.18 11.82
C CYS A 7 51.13 -81.38 10.73
N ALA A 8 50.62 -80.21 10.31
CA ALA A 8 51.37 -79.04 9.82
C ALA A 8 50.55 -78.06 8.93
N VAL A 9 49.32 -77.66 9.26
CA VAL A 9 48.71 -76.43 8.65
C VAL A 9 47.71 -75.74 9.59
N THR A 10 47.99 -75.63 10.89
CA THR A 10 47.07 -74.99 11.85
C THR A 10 47.71 -73.91 12.72
N GLY A 11 48.86 -73.39 12.31
CA GLY A 11 49.57 -72.30 13.02
C GLY A 11 49.41 -70.89 12.42
N HIS A 12 48.91 -70.72 11.19
CA HIS A 12 48.90 -69.40 10.53
C HIS A 12 47.53 -68.91 10.03
N ALA A 13 46.46 -69.70 10.19
CA ALA A 13 45.11 -69.30 9.79
C ALA A 13 44.27 -68.68 10.94
N ARG A 14 44.70 -68.78 12.21
CA ARG A 14 44.00 -68.12 13.34
C ARG A 14 44.48 -66.70 13.61
N ASP A 15 45.72 -66.38 13.24
CA ASP A 15 46.27 -65.03 13.38
C ASP A 15 45.88 -64.11 12.24
N ALA A 16 45.72 -64.62 11.00
CA ALA A 16 45.27 -63.84 9.85
C ALA A 16 43.80 -63.40 9.97
N THR A 17 42.90 -64.29 10.41
CA THR A 17 41.48 -63.96 10.61
C THR A 17 41.26 -63.02 11.79
N SER A 18 42.05 -63.19 12.87
CA SER A 18 42.04 -62.25 14.01
C SER A 18 42.68 -60.90 13.69
N ALA A 19 43.58 -60.82 12.70
CA ALA A 19 44.16 -59.57 12.23
C ALA A 19 43.21 -58.84 11.26
N LEU A 20 42.48 -59.57 10.41
CA LEU A 20 41.48 -59.01 9.50
C LEU A 20 40.26 -58.48 10.27
N GLU A 21 39.75 -59.23 11.26
CA GLU A 21 38.66 -58.76 12.14
C GLU A 21 39.08 -57.56 13.03
N ARG A 22 40.36 -57.50 13.44
CA ARG A 22 40.91 -56.33 14.14
C ARG A 22 41.11 -55.14 13.21
N SER A 23 41.46 -55.37 11.95
CA SER A 23 41.59 -54.35 10.91
C SER A 23 40.22 -53.76 10.55
N GLU A 24 39.21 -54.59 10.30
CA GLU A 24 37.83 -54.17 10.03
C GLU A 24 37.15 -53.49 11.22
N ARG A 25 37.44 -53.94 12.46
CA ARG A 25 36.99 -53.20 13.66
C ARG A 25 37.69 -51.84 13.78
N ARG A 26 38.97 -51.74 13.43
CA ARG A 26 39.71 -50.45 13.43
C ARG A 26 39.23 -49.51 12.33
N THR A 27 38.92 -49.98 11.12
CA THR A 27 38.32 -49.13 10.06
C THR A 27 36.88 -48.73 10.37
N ARG A 28 36.07 -49.60 11.00
CA ARG A 28 34.72 -49.23 11.48
C ARG A 28 34.75 -48.27 12.68
N GLN A 29 35.78 -48.34 13.53
CA GLN A 29 35.96 -47.45 14.68
C GLN A 29 36.58 -46.10 14.29
N ALA A 30 37.48 -46.08 13.30
CA ALA A 30 38.05 -44.86 12.70
C ALA A 30 37.04 -44.10 11.81
N GLY A 31 36.22 -44.82 11.02
CA GLY A 31 35.11 -44.20 10.26
C GLY A 31 34.01 -43.62 11.16
N ARG A 32 33.80 -44.20 12.35
CA ARG A 32 32.89 -43.65 13.37
C ARG A 32 33.47 -42.43 14.09
N SER A 33 34.79 -42.35 14.32
CA SER A 33 35.39 -41.18 14.98
C SER A 33 35.39 -39.93 14.10
N ASP A 34 35.65 -40.09 12.79
CA ASP A 34 35.66 -38.96 11.86
C ASP A 34 34.24 -38.47 11.52
N GLY A 35 33.27 -39.39 11.38
CA GLY A 35 31.85 -39.03 11.21
C GLY A 35 31.27 -38.30 12.41
N VAL A 36 31.61 -38.73 13.64
CA VAL A 36 31.17 -38.05 14.87
C VAL A 36 31.83 -36.68 15.02
N ARG A 37 33.11 -36.53 14.63
CA ARG A 37 33.80 -35.24 14.66
C ARG A 37 33.23 -34.26 13.64
N HIS A 38 32.93 -34.72 12.42
CA HIS A 38 32.28 -33.93 11.39
C HIS A 38 30.87 -33.48 11.81
N HIS A 39 30.07 -34.41 12.36
CA HIS A 39 28.72 -34.10 12.85
C HIS A 39 28.74 -33.11 14.03
N LYS A 40 29.66 -33.27 15.00
CA LYS A 40 29.84 -32.30 16.10
C LYS A 40 30.28 -30.92 15.61
N MET A 41 31.18 -30.85 14.63
CA MET A 41 31.55 -29.57 14.02
C MET A 41 30.38 -28.92 13.29
N GLU A 42 29.54 -29.69 12.59
CA GLU A 42 28.38 -29.13 11.89
C GLU A 42 27.29 -28.67 12.87
N LEU A 43 27.05 -29.41 13.96
CA LEU A 43 26.16 -28.97 15.05
C LEU A 43 26.67 -27.70 15.75
N GLN A 44 27.97 -27.59 16.01
CA GLN A 44 28.55 -26.39 16.61
C GLN A 44 28.44 -25.19 15.67
N LYS A 45 28.74 -25.38 14.38
CA LYS A 45 28.53 -24.35 13.36
C LYS A 45 27.07 -23.94 13.27
N GLN A 46 26.13 -24.88 13.35
CA GLN A 46 24.70 -24.58 13.36
C GLN A 46 24.32 -23.75 14.58
N LYS A 47 24.76 -24.14 15.78
CA LYS A 47 24.52 -23.37 17.02
C LYS A 47 25.09 -21.94 16.95
N GLU A 48 26.27 -21.76 16.37
CA GLU A 48 26.85 -20.41 16.16
C GLU A 48 26.12 -19.59 15.10
N ARG A 49 25.47 -20.24 14.12
CA ARG A 49 24.57 -19.57 13.16
C ARG A 49 23.27 -19.16 13.84
N ASP A 50 22.71 -20.03 14.68
CA ASP A 50 21.47 -19.79 15.41
C ASP A 50 21.65 -18.62 16.39
N LEU A 51 22.71 -18.64 17.21
CA LEU A 51 23.04 -17.53 18.14
C LEU A 51 23.27 -16.20 17.41
N ALA A 52 23.91 -16.23 16.23
CA ALA A 52 24.09 -15.02 15.43
C ALA A 52 22.75 -14.52 14.87
N SER A 53 21.85 -15.43 14.47
CA SER A 53 20.53 -15.10 13.94
C SER A 53 19.63 -14.52 15.03
N GLU A 54 19.67 -15.07 16.24
CA GLU A 54 18.97 -14.52 17.42
C GLU A 54 19.42 -13.08 17.71
N SER A 55 20.74 -12.83 17.74
CA SER A 55 21.25 -11.47 17.96
C SER A 55 20.83 -10.49 16.87
N LEU A 56 20.75 -10.93 15.60
CA LEU A 56 20.28 -10.07 14.50
C LEU A 56 18.77 -9.82 14.58
N LEU A 57 18.00 -10.77 15.08
CA LEU A 57 16.55 -10.62 15.29
C LEU A 57 16.25 -9.62 16.40
N VAL A 58 17.00 -9.66 17.51
CA VAL A 58 16.89 -8.65 18.57
C VAL A 58 17.17 -7.25 18.00
N ASP A 59 18.28 -7.09 17.29
CA ASP A 59 18.63 -5.83 16.63
C ASP A 59 17.53 -5.35 15.66
N PHE A 60 16.84 -6.29 15.00
CA PHE A 60 15.77 -5.98 14.05
C PHE A 60 14.51 -5.46 14.75
N PHE A 61 14.04 -6.15 15.79
CA PHE A 61 12.84 -5.73 16.53
C PHE A 61 13.08 -4.40 17.24
N GLU A 62 14.26 -4.18 17.82
CA GLU A 62 14.62 -2.88 18.40
C GLU A 62 14.68 -1.78 17.32
N ALA A 63 15.15 -2.09 16.11
CA ALA A 63 15.12 -1.13 15.00
C ALA A 63 13.68 -0.81 14.55
N GLN A 64 12.79 -1.79 14.56
CA GLN A 64 11.37 -1.61 14.23
C GLN A 64 10.66 -0.73 15.27
N GLU A 65 10.86 -1.00 16.56
CA GLU A 65 10.30 -0.20 17.66
C GLU A 65 10.74 1.27 17.55
N LEU A 66 12.04 1.51 17.33
CA LEU A 66 12.57 2.86 17.07
C LEU A 66 11.90 3.54 15.87
N ALA A 67 11.62 2.79 14.79
CA ALA A 67 10.94 3.34 13.62
C ALA A 67 9.48 3.72 13.94
N GLU A 68 8.77 2.90 14.71
CA GLU A 68 7.39 3.16 15.14
C GLU A 68 7.27 4.42 16.02
N ASP A 69 8.27 4.62 16.90
CA ASP A 69 8.45 5.83 17.72
C ASP A 69 8.89 7.07 16.92
N GLY A 70 9.22 6.90 15.63
CA GLY A 70 9.65 7.98 14.75
C GLY A 70 11.13 8.37 14.92
N LEU A 71 11.94 7.54 15.58
CA LEU A 71 13.40 7.64 15.71
C LEU A 71 14.09 7.00 14.50
N LEU A 72 13.80 7.56 13.32
CA LEU A 72 14.16 6.97 12.02
C LEU A 72 15.68 6.87 11.80
N ALA A 73 16.48 7.79 12.35
CA ALA A 73 17.93 7.79 12.17
C ALA A 73 18.59 6.64 12.96
N GLU A 74 18.11 6.40 14.18
CA GLU A 74 18.54 5.33 15.07
C GLU A 74 18.14 3.96 14.51
N ALA A 75 16.89 3.83 14.03
CA ALA A 75 16.41 2.64 13.33
C ALA A 75 17.27 2.34 12.09
N GLU A 76 17.53 3.33 11.24
CA GLU A 76 18.36 3.15 10.04
C GLU A 76 19.80 2.71 10.39
N LYS A 77 20.39 3.29 11.45
CA LYS A 77 21.72 2.90 11.93
C LYS A 77 21.76 1.42 12.33
N ARG A 78 20.73 0.93 13.02
CA ARG A 78 20.62 -0.48 13.43
C ARG A 78 20.40 -1.41 12.23
N TYR A 79 19.50 -1.08 11.31
CA TYR A 79 19.32 -1.85 10.08
C TYR A 79 20.61 -1.95 9.26
N LYS A 80 21.37 -0.86 9.13
CA LYS A 80 22.70 -0.90 8.47
C LYS A 80 23.69 -1.79 9.22
N ARG A 81 23.67 -1.80 10.55
CA ARG A 81 24.51 -2.70 11.37
C ARG A 81 24.17 -4.17 11.10
N ILE A 82 22.89 -4.53 11.03
CA ILE A 82 22.44 -5.89 10.68
C ILE A 82 23.03 -6.30 9.33
N LEU A 83 22.89 -5.46 8.31
CA LEU A 83 23.48 -5.73 6.99
C LEU A 83 25.00 -5.85 7.05
N GLN A 84 25.69 -5.00 7.81
CA GLN A 84 27.16 -5.08 7.96
C GLN A 84 27.62 -6.37 8.64
N VAL A 85 26.92 -6.80 9.69
CA VAL A 85 27.24 -8.04 10.42
C VAL A 85 26.99 -9.26 9.53
N ALA A 86 25.88 -9.27 8.79
CA ALA A 86 25.56 -10.32 7.82
C ALA A 86 26.55 -10.38 6.65
N ASN A 87 27.18 -9.24 6.29
CA ASN A 87 28.12 -9.12 5.18
C ASN A 87 29.58 -9.39 5.50
N ARG A 88 29.93 -9.69 6.76
CA ARG A 88 31.34 -9.88 7.11
C ARG A 88 31.91 -11.04 6.28
N PRO A 89 32.97 -10.82 5.48
CA PRO A 89 33.49 -11.80 4.54
C PRO A 89 33.84 -13.09 5.28
N ALA A 90 33.34 -14.18 4.71
CA ALA A 90 33.34 -15.50 5.30
C ALA A 90 34.70 -16.20 5.23
N SER A 91 35.79 -15.55 5.63
CA SER A 91 37.02 -16.29 5.97
C SER A 91 36.78 -17.32 7.09
N ASN A 92 35.64 -17.24 7.78
CA ASN A 92 35.16 -18.21 8.79
C ASN A 92 33.78 -18.87 8.53
N ARG A 93 33.07 -18.66 7.40
CA ARG A 93 31.67 -19.15 7.22
C ARG A 93 31.32 -19.59 5.78
N ARG A 94 31.94 -20.66 5.28
CA ARG A 94 31.65 -21.26 3.94
C ARG A 94 30.27 -21.92 3.75
N HIS A 95 29.32 -21.79 4.67
CA HIS A 95 28.15 -22.67 4.71
C HIS A 95 26.79 -21.98 4.96
N LEU A 96 26.71 -20.65 4.93
CA LEU A 96 25.43 -19.95 5.13
C LEU A 96 24.64 -19.69 3.86
N CYS A 97 25.26 -19.79 2.67
CA CYS A 97 24.56 -19.79 1.40
C CYS A 97 25.21 -20.84 0.48
N LEU A 98 24.41 -21.73 -0.09
CA LEU A 98 24.88 -22.75 -1.03
C LEU A 98 25.25 -22.08 -2.37
N GLY A 99 26.54 -22.12 -2.70
CA GLY A 99 27.11 -22.14 -4.06
C GLY A 99 27.00 -20.89 -4.94
N ALA A 100 28.05 -20.07 -5.02
CA ALA A 100 28.41 -19.28 -6.21
C ALA A 100 29.91 -18.88 -6.20
N PRO A 101 30.59 -18.77 -7.36
CA PRO A 101 32.00 -18.39 -7.46
C PRO A 101 32.24 -16.87 -7.35
N ASP A 102 33.41 -16.54 -6.85
CA ASP A 102 33.85 -15.21 -6.42
C ASP A 102 34.18 -14.28 -7.61
N THR A 103 33.52 -13.11 -7.70
CA THR A 103 33.84 -12.08 -8.71
C THR A 103 33.86 -10.67 -8.10
N GLY A 104 34.96 -10.32 -7.42
CA GLY A 104 35.64 -9.00 -7.36
C GLY A 104 34.90 -7.65 -7.30
N SER A 105 33.61 -7.55 -6.97
CA SER A 105 32.86 -6.27 -6.92
C SER A 105 32.47 -5.90 -5.49
N SER A 106 32.68 -4.64 -5.08
CA SER A 106 32.37 -4.10 -3.75
C SER A 106 30.88 -3.84 -3.49
N HIS A 107 29.99 -4.19 -4.42
CA HIS A 107 28.55 -4.17 -4.23
C HIS A 107 28.09 -5.39 -3.43
N PHE A 108 27.18 -5.17 -2.48
CA PHE A 108 26.44 -6.25 -1.81
C PHE A 108 25.87 -7.20 -2.88
N ARG A 109 26.34 -8.45 -2.92
CA ARG A 109 25.78 -9.50 -3.76
C ARG A 109 25.24 -10.58 -2.83
N VAL A 110 23.92 -10.72 -2.79
CA VAL A 110 23.33 -11.98 -2.36
C VAL A 110 23.74 -13.01 -3.42
N PRO A 111 24.37 -14.14 -3.06
CA PRO A 111 24.60 -15.19 -4.03
C PRO A 111 23.25 -15.59 -4.61
N ALA A 112 23.06 -15.39 -5.93
CA ALA A 112 21.93 -15.92 -6.66
C ALA A 112 22.07 -17.45 -6.64
N SER A 113 21.59 -18.10 -5.59
CA SER A 113 21.43 -19.55 -5.59
C SER A 113 20.31 -19.87 -6.57
N ASP A 114 20.54 -20.78 -7.51
CA ASP A 114 19.53 -21.29 -8.46
C ASP A 114 18.33 -21.98 -7.79
N VAL A 115 18.28 -22.04 -6.45
CA VAL A 115 17.14 -22.55 -5.69
C VAL A 115 16.06 -21.48 -5.68
N HIS A 116 14.95 -21.74 -6.37
CA HIS A 116 13.76 -20.91 -6.31
C HIS A 116 13.33 -20.77 -4.83
N GLY A 117 13.32 -19.55 -4.28
CA GLY A 117 12.99 -19.33 -2.87
C GLY A 117 11.61 -19.87 -2.43
N GLU A 118 10.73 -20.16 -3.39
CA GLU A 118 9.47 -20.88 -3.13
C GLU A 118 9.69 -22.36 -2.77
N GLU A 119 10.67 -23.04 -3.36
CA GLU A 119 11.01 -24.44 -3.01
C GLU A 119 11.53 -24.53 -1.57
N ILE A 120 12.25 -23.51 -1.09
CA ILE A 120 12.71 -23.44 0.31
C ILE A 120 11.50 -23.38 1.26
N LEU A 121 10.44 -22.64 0.89
CA LEU A 121 9.22 -22.57 1.70
C LEU A 121 8.36 -23.83 1.59
N GLN A 122 8.30 -24.45 0.40
CA GLN A 122 7.52 -25.68 0.19
C GLN A 122 8.18 -26.93 0.79
N HIS A 123 9.50 -26.92 0.98
CA HIS A 123 10.26 -28.08 1.46
C HIS A 123 10.94 -27.89 2.83
N ALA A 124 10.91 -26.70 3.42
CA ALA A 124 11.31 -26.55 4.81
C ALA A 124 10.30 -27.28 5.71
N PRO A 125 10.70 -28.33 6.45
CA PRO A 125 9.79 -29.01 7.35
C PRO A 125 9.28 -28.00 8.39
N ALA A 126 7.97 -27.72 8.37
CA ALA A 126 7.28 -26.75 9.21
C ALA A 126 7.48 -26.95 10.73
N ALA A 127 8.16 -28.01 11.17
CA ALA A 127 8.27 -28.43 12.56
C ALA A 127 9.63 -28.15 13.24
N ALA A 128 10.65 -27.61 12.55
CA ALA A 128 12.01 -27.65 13.12
C ALA A 128 12.63 -26.33 13.61
N SER A 129 12.19 -25.15 13.13
CA SER A 129 12.81 -23.86 13.51
C SER A 129 11.76 -22.82 13.86
N THR A 130 11.90 -22.21 15.05
CA THR A 130 11.13 -21.04 15.49
C THR A 130 11.66 -19.74 14.89
N LEU A 131 12.87 -19.73 14.32
CA LEU A 131 13.52 -18.55 13.77
C LEU A 131 13.34 -18.48 12.24
N PRO A 132 13.09 -17.28 11.67
CA PRO A 132 13.04 -17.09 10.24
C PRO A 132 14.41 -17.31 9.59
N PRO A 133 14.45 -17.83 8.34
CA PRO A 133 15.69 -17.89 7.56
C PRO A 133 16.35 -16.52 7.44
N LEU A 134 17.69 -16.49 7.46
CA LEU A 134 18.45 -15.24 7.38
C LEU A 134 18.10 -14.41 6.13
N CYS A 135 17.79 -15.05 5.00
CA CYS A 135 17.37 -14.34 3.79
C CYS A 135 16.05 -13.57 3.96
N VAL A 136 15.09 -14.11 4.73
CA VAL A 136 13.82 -13.44 5.05
C VAL A 136 14.11 -12.19 5.89
N LEU A 137 14.91 -12.32 6.95
CA LEU A 137 15.32 -11.20 7.79
C LEU A 137 16.02 -10.10 6.99
N LEU A 138 17.02 -10.47 6.18
CA LEU A 138 17.80 -9.52 5.38
C LEU A 138 16.93 -8.83 4.32
N SER A 139 16.01 -9.57 3.70
CA SER A 139 15.04 -9.01 2.76
C SER A 139 14.16 -7.94 3.45
N THR A 140 13.61 -8.25 4.63
CA THR A 140 12.79 -7.28 5.39
C THR A 140 13.59 -6.04 5.79
N VAL A 141 14.84 -6.20 6.23
CA VAL A 141 15.74 -5.07 6.56
C VAL A 141 16.00 -4.18 5.35
N MET A 142 16.28 -4.77 4.18
CA MET A 142 16.51 -4.02 2.95
C MET A 142 15.25 -3.29 2.48
N ASN A 143 14.08 -3.93 2.62
CA ASN A 143 12.81 -3.29 2.31
C ASN A 143 12.57 -2.07 3.22
N ALA A 144 12.76 -2.19 4.54
CA ALA A 144 12.60 -1.09 5.48
C ALA A 144 13.55 0.09 5.19
N LEU A 145 14.81 -0.19 4.88
CA LEU A 145 15.75 0.83 4.43
C LEU A 145 15.32 1.48 3.10
N GLY A 146 14.74 0.69 2.20
CA GLY A 146 14.13 1.16 0.96
C GLY A 146 13.00 2.15 1.21
N GLU A 147 12.09 1.84 2.12
CA GLU A 147 10.99 2.72 2.54
C GLU A 147 11.50 4.05 3.11
N PHE A 148 12.54 4.04 3.95
CA PHE A 148 13.16 5.27 4.45
C PHE A 148 13.70 6.17 3.34
N GLU A 149 14.23 5.57 2.26
CA GLU A 149 14.69 6.32 1.10
C GLU A 149 13.51 6.84 0.24
N VAL A 150 12.39 6.11 0.18
CA VAL A 150 11.14 6.62 -0.42
C VAL A 150 10.66 7.85 0.34
N ASP A 151 10.56 7.77 1.67
CA ASP A 151 10.16 8.90 2.51
C ASP A 151 11.05 10.13 2.30
N ARG A 152 12.38 9.93 2.25
CA ARG A 152 13.34 11.01 1.93
C ARG A 152 13.11 11.59 0.54
N ALA A 153 12.77 10.76 -0.44
CA ALA A 153 12.48 11.21 -1.79
C ALA A 153 11.18 12.03 -1.83
N ILE A 154 10.13 11.61 -1.11
CA ILE A 154 8.88 12.38 -0.97
C ILE A 154 9.17 13.76 -0.36
N LEU A 155 10.01 13.82 0.67
CA LEU A 155 10.38 15.07 1.33
C LEU A 155 11.15 16.05 0.43
N LYS A 156 11.77 15.59 -0.66
CA LYS A 156 12.44 16.46 -1.63
C LYS A 156 11.50 17.05 -2.67
N GLY A 157 10.24 16.62 -2.69
CA GLY A 157 9.22 17.05 -3.64
C GLY A 157 8.81 15.93 -4.61
N PHE A 158 7.60 16.10 -5.15
CA PHE A 158 6.99 15.20 -6.13
C PHE A 158 6.76 15.93 -7.48
N PRO A 159 6.95 15.28 -8.64
CA PRO A 159 7.52 13.94 -8.85
C PRO A 159 8.92 13.84 -8.24
N PHE A 160 9.37 12.63 -7.89
CA PHE A 160 10.65 12.43 -7.20
C PHE A 160 11.79 13.06 -8.00
N ALA A 161 12.20 14.30 -7.66
CA ALA A 161 13.16 15.08 -8.43
C ALA A 161 14.57 14.45 -8.34
N GLY A 162 14.82 13.44 -9.17
CA GLY A 162 16.08 12.67 -9.24
C GLY A 162 16.31 11.65 -8.11
N GLY A 163 15.27 11.19 -7.40
CA GLY A 163 15.46 10.82 -5.99
C GLY A 163 15.25 9.37 -5.52
N ALA A 164 14.63 8.48 -6.30
CA ALA A 164 14.23 7.15 -5.81
C ALA A 164 15.19 6.00 -6.18
N THR A 165 16.32 6.29 -6.84
CA THR A 165 17.27 5.26 -7.31
C THR A 165 17.77 4.37 -6.17
N LYS A 166 18.10 4.97 -5.01
CA LYS A 166 18.57 4.22 -3.85
C LYS A 166 17.47 3.38 -3.21
N ALA A 167 16.26 3.92 -3.08
CA ALA A 167 15.08 3.17 -2.62
C ALA A 167 14.83 1.95 -3.52
N ARG A 168 14.76 2.18 -4.84
CA ARG A 168 14.57 1.12 -5.85
C ARG A 168 15.66 0.05 -5.75
N TYR A 169 16.92 0.45 -5.60
CA TYR A 169 18.04 -0.49 -5.46
C TYR A 169 17.85 -1.38 -4.22
N LEU A 170 17.59 -0.78 -3.06
CA LEU A 170 17.40 -1.53 -1.81
C LEU A 170 16.21 -2.49 -1.86
N ILE A 171 15.07 -2.03 -2.38
CA ILE A 171 13.87 -2.87 -2.51
C ILE A 171 14.10 -4.01 -3.50
N LYS A 172 14.81 -3.78 -4.61
CA LYS A 172 15.20 -4.86 -5.53
C LYS A 172 16.10 -5.88 -4.86
N GLN A 173 17.10 -5.44 -4.08
CA GLN A 173 17.94 -6.34 -3.31
C GLN A 173 17.13 -7.15 -2.28
N ALA A 174 16.09 -6.56 -1.68
CA ALA A 174 15.16 -7.29 -0.83
C ALA A 174 14.45 -8.42 -1.60
N ILE A 175 13.94 -8.13 -2.80
CA ILE A 175 13.25 -9.10 -3.66
C ILE A 175 14.22 -10.18 -4.16
N ASP A 176 15.45 -9.81 -4.53
CA ASP A 176 16.50 -10.75 -4.96
C ASP A 176 16.88 -11.69 -3.79
N CYS A 177 16.90 -11.17 -2.56
CA CYS A 177 17.19 -11.94 -1.35
C CYS A 177 16.06 -12.89 -0.97
N TRP A 178 14.81 -12.46 -1.13
CA TRP A 178 13.63 -13.28 -0.90
C TRP A 178 12.52 -12.92 -1.91
N PRO A 179 12.38 -13.68 -3.02
CA PRO A 179 11.41 -13.39 -4.08
C PRO A 179 9.94 -13.43 -3.64
N GLY A 180 9.65 -14.06 -2.49
CA GLY A 180 8.32 -14.15 -1.89
C GLY A 180 7.98 -13.01 -0.93
N ASN A 181 8.85 -12.00 -0.79
CA ASN A 181 8.58 -10.82 0.03
C ASN A 181 7.51 -9.93 -0.62
N THR A 182 6.24 -10.17 -0.26
CA THR A 182 5.11 -9.40 -0.80
C THR A 182 5.18 -7.92 -0.48
N GLN A 183 5.72 -7.55 0.69
CA GLN A 183 5.87 -6.15 1.08
C GLN A 183 6.86 -5.42 0.17
N ALA A 184 8.02 -6.03 -0.08
CA ALA A 184 9.02 -5.46 -0.99
C ALA A 184 8.50 -5.34 -2.42
N LEU A 185 7.79 -6.36 -2.92
CA LEU A 185 7.17 -6.30 -4.24
C LEU A 185 6.11 -5.20 -4.33
N LEU A 186 5.24 -5.08 -3.32
CA LEU A 186 4.21 -4.03 -3.28
C LEU A 186 4.83 -2.63 -3.22
N ASN A 187 5.85 -2.44 -2.38
CA ASN A 187 6.58 -1.17 -2.29
C ASN A 187 7.27 -0.80 -3.60
N LEU A 188 7.86 -1.77 -4.30
CA LEU A 188 8.43 -1.52 -5.63
C LEU A 188 7.33 -1.16 -6.64
N ALA A 189 6.17 -1.83 -6.60
CA ALA A 189 5.04 -1.52 -7.47
C ALA A 189 4.53 -0.08 -7.26
N LEU A 190 4.39 0.34 -6.00
CA LEU A 190 4.01 1.70 -5.63
C LEU A 190 5.06 2.72 -6.08
N LEU A 191 6.34 2.43 -5.88
CA LEU A 191 7.44 3.29 -6.32
C LEU A 191 7.42 3.50 -7.83
N GLU A 192 7.27 2.43 -8.60
CA GLU A 192 7.26 2.47 -10.06
C GLU A 192 6.00 3.17 -10.59
N ARG A 193 4.84 3.00 -9.92
CA ARG A 193 3.62 3.77 -10.21
C ARG A 193 3.88 5.25 -10.03
N ASP A 194 4.48 5.62 -8.91
CA ASP A 194 4.74 7.00 -8.53
C ASP A 194 5.77 7.69 -9.43
N GLU A 195 6.67 6.93 -10.06
CA GLU A 195 7.60 7.41 -11.08
C GLU A 195 7.02 7.38 -12.50
N GLY A 196 5.75 7.01 -12.66
CA GLY A 196 5.05 6.96 -13.96
C GLY A 196 5.30 5.70 -14.78
N SER A 197 6.01 4.71 -14.24
CA SER A 197 6.29 3.40 -14.85
C SER A 197 5.10 2.44 -14.66
N LEU A 198 3.94 2.79 -15.25
CA LEU A 198 2.67 2.09 -15.02
C LEU A 198 2.70 0.61 -15.43
N ILE A 199 3.36 0.27 -16.55
CA ILE A 199 3.46 -1.12 -17.04
C ILE A 199 4.18 -1.98 -15.99
N ARG A 200 5.35 -1.52 -15.52
CA ARG A 200 6.15 -2.25 -14.53
C ARG A 200 5.45 -2.33 -13.17
N ALA A 201 4.79 -1.24 -12.76
CA ALA A 201 3.98 -1.24 -11.55
C ALA A 201 2.88 -2.30 -11.63
N MET A 202 2.20 -2.40 -12.76
CA MET A 202 1.16 -3.40 -12.99
C MET A 202 1.72 -4.84 -12.96
N GLU A 203 2.86 -5.11 -13.59
CA GLU A 203 3.51 -6.43 -13.51
C GLU A 203 3.79 -6.84 -12.06
N LEU A 204 4.29 -5.91 -11.25
CA LEU A 204 4.59 -6.16 -9.83
C LEU A 204 3.33 -6.35 -8.99
N PHE A 205 2.29 -5.53 -9.19
CA PHE A 205 1.00 -5.73 -8.52
C PHE A 205 0.39 -7.08 -8.88
N GLN A 206 0.42 -7.48 -10.15
CA GLN A 206 -0.11 -8.79 -10.57
C GLN A 206 0.68 -9.93 -9.95
N ARG A 207 2.01 -9.82 -9.89
CA ARG A 207 2.85 -10.82 -9.21
C ARG A 207 2.50 -10.98 -7.74
N VAL A 208 2.21 -9.89 -7.01
CA VAL A 208 1.75 -9.97 -5.61
C VAL A 208 0.34 -10.56 -5.54
N ALA A 209 -0.58 -10.11 -6.40
CA ALA A 209 -1.98 -10.55 -6.41
C ALA A 209 -2.15 -12.05 -6.73
N GLU A 210 -1.23 -12.62 -7.50
CA GLU A 210 -1.22 -14.04 -7.89
C GLU A 210 -0.54 -14.94 -6.84
N MET A 211 0.04 -14.38 -5.77
CA MET A 211 0.67 -15.18 -4.72
C MET A 211 -0.39 -15.97 -3.92
N PRO A 212 -0.11 -17.24 -3.59
CA PRO A 212 -0.99 -18.01 -2.74
C PRO A 212 -1.03 -17.41 -1.33
N PHE A 213 -2.24 -17.22 -0.80
CA PHE A 213 -2.45 -16.92 0.61
C PHE A 213 -2.99 -18.16 1.31
N SER A 214 -2.30 -18.62 2.36
CA SER A 214 -2.83 -19.64 3.26
C SER A 214 -3.67 -18.96 4.36
N ILE A 215 -4.79 -19.58 4.73
CA ILE A 215 -5.63 -19.14 5.86
C ILE A 215 -5.24 -19.91 7.13
N GLU A 216 -4.46 -20.98 7.02
CA GLU A 216 -4.05 -21.79 8.16
C GLU A 216 -3.02 -21.03 9.00
N ALA A 217 -3.48 -20.44 10.10
CA ALA A 217 -2.62 -19.88 11.13
C ALA A 217 -1.87 -21.02 11.81
N GLY A 218 -0.55 -20.90 11.88
CA GLY A 218 0.30 -21.82 12.60
C GLY A 218 1.37 -21.03 13.33
N ASP A 219 1.75 -21.46 14.53
CA ASP A 219 2.65 -20.79 15.48
C ASP A 219 4.13 -20.69 15.01
N SER A 220 4.37 -20.43 13.73
CA SER A 220 5.68 -20.40 13.09
C SER A 220 6.06 -18.98 12.68
N TRP A 221 7.37 -18.75 12.51
CA TRP A 221 7.86 -17.50 11.92
C TRP A 221 7.23 -17.19 10.55
N ALA A 222 6.78 -18.21 9.81
CA ALA A 222 6.15 -18.02 8.50
C ALA A 222 4.84 -17.22 8.64
N GLU A 223 4.12 -17.36 9.74
CA GLU A 223 2.90 -16.59 9.99
C GLU A 223 3.21 -15.08 10.04
N SER A 224 4.11 -14.63 10.92
CA SER A 224 4.38 -13.20 11.08
C SER A 224 5.17 -12.59 9.91
N TRP A 225 6.04 -13.37 9.27
CA TRP A 225 6.97 -12.83 8.27
C TRP A 225 6.53 -13.04 6.83
N SER A 226 5.66 -14.01 6.55
CA SER A 226 5.17 -14.33 5.21
C SER A 226 3.66 -14.20 5.11
N ASP A 227 2.91 -14.94 5.92
CA ASP A 227 1.47 -15.08 5.73
C ASP A 227 0.71 -13.83 6.14
N GLU A 228 1.08 -13.20 7.26
CA GLU A 228 0.50 -11.92 7.67
C GLU A 228 0.76 -10.81 6.63
N PRO A 229 1.99 -10.57 6.16
CA PRO A 229 2.22 -9.65 5.05
C PRO A 229 1.41 -10.01 3.79
N ARG A 230 1.28 -11.29 3.43
CA ARG A 230 0.44 -11.72 2.29
C ARG A 230 -1.04 -11.39 2.52
N ARG A 231 -1.58 -11.68 3.70
CA ARG A 231 -2.98 -11.38 4.07
C ARG A 231 -3.31 -9.89 3.90
N HIS A 232 -2.34 -9.01 4.12
CA HIS A 232 -2.49 -7.58 3.89
C HIS A 232 -2.23 -7.16 2.44
N ASN A 233 -1.12 -7.63 1.86
CA ASN A 233 -0.59 -7.10 0.59
C ASN A 233 -1.27 -7.67 -0.64
N VAL A 234 -1.73 -8.94 -0.60
CA VAL A 234 -2.43 -9.56 -1.74
C VAL A 234 -3.74 -8.83 -2.05
N PRO A 235 -4.64 -8.56 -1.07
CA PRO A 235 -5.81 -7.72 -1.31
C PRO A 235 -5.49 -6.35 -1.92
N LEU A 236 -4.48 -5.66 -1.38
CA LEU A 236 -4.08 -4.35 -1.89
C LEU A 236 -3.59 -4.41 -3.33
N ALA A 237 -2.78 -5.42 -3.66
CA ALA A 237 -2.30 -5.64 -5.00
C ALA A 237 -3.43 -5.99 -5.98
N CYS A 238 -4.43 -6.77 -5.56
CA CYS A 238 -5.64 -7.02 -6.34
C CYS A 238 -6.41 -5.72 -6.64
N MET A 239 -6.63 -4.88 -5.63
CA MET A 239 -7.33 -3.60 -5.80
C MET A 239 -6.57 -2.63 -6.71
N HIS A 240 -5.25 -2.49 -6.54
CA HIS A 240 -4.43 -1.69 -7.43
C HIS A 240 -4.41 -2.24 -8.86
N SER A 241 -4.29 -3.56 -9.03
CA SER A 241 -4.36 -4.20 -10.35
C SER A 241 -5.69 -3.92 -11.04
N ALA A 242 -6.81 -4.10 -10.33
CA ALA A 242 -8.14 -3.80 -10.85
C ALA A 242 -8.25 -2.33 -11.26
N LEU A 243 -7.91 -1.40 -10.37
CA LEU A 243 -7.97 0.04 -10.61
C LEU A 243 -7.13 0.46 -11.83
N LYS A 244 -5.90 -0.04 -11.95
CA LYS A 244 -5.03 0.27 -13.10
C LYS A 244 -5.53 -0.32 -14.40
N LEU A 245 -6.06 -1.55 -14.38
CA LEU A 245 -6.68 -2.14 -15.56
C LEU A 245 -7.94 -1.37 -15.99
N PHE A 246 -8.75 -0.89 -15.04
CA PHE A 246 -9.88 0.00 -15.35
C PHE A 246 -9.43 1.30 -16.02
N GLN A 247 -8.39 1.93 -15.47
CA GLN A 247 -7.78 3.13 -16.03
C GLN A 247 -7.26 2.91 -17.45
N LEU A 248 -6.69 1.73 -17.74
CA LEU A 248 -6.20 1.34 -19.06
C LEU A 248 -7.31 0.91 -20.03
N GLY A 249 -8.56 0.80 -19.60
CA GLY A 249 -9.67 0.32 -20.43
C GLY A 249 -9.79 -1.21 -20.50
N GLU A 250 -8.97 -1.94 -19.75
CA GLU A 250 -8.94 -3.40 -19.72
C GLU A 250 -9.94 -3.98 -18.70
N HIS A 251 -11.19 -3.55 -18.81
CA HIS A 251 -12.24 -3.80 -17.80
C HIS A 251 -12.43 -5.30 -17.51
N THR A 252 -12.45 -6.15 -18.55
CA THR A 252 -12.60 -7.61 -18.40
C THR A 252 -11.47 -8.23 -17.57
N ARG A 253 -10.23 -7.78 -17.76
CA ARG A 253 -9.07 -8.25 -16.98
C ARG A 253 -9.16 -7.74 -15.54
N ALA A 254 -9.65 -6.52 -15.32
CA ALA A 254 -9.83 -5.96 -13.98
C ALA A 254 -10.80 -6.80 -13.12
N LEU A 255 -11.87 -7.31 -13.73
CA LEU A 255 -12.90 -8.11 -13.02
C LEU A 255 -12.33 -9.36 -12.35
N ARG A 256 -11.26 -9.97 -12.88
CA ARG A 256 -10.64 -11.15 -12.24
C ARG A 256 -10.15 -10.85 -10.83
N PHE A 257 -9.61 -9.65 -10.62
CA PHE A 257 -9.08 -9.22 -9.33
C PHE A 257 -10.20 -8.83 -8.36
N LEU A 258 -11.27 -8.18 -8.86
CA LEU A 258 -12.42 -7.80 -8.02
C LEU A 258 -13.21 -9.01 -7.51
N ARG A 259 -13.23 -10.12 -8.25
CA ARG A 259 -13.92 -11.35 -7.83
C ARG A 259 -13.39 -11.92 -6.52
N HIS A 260 -12.11 -11.68 -6.17
CA HIS A 260 -11.55 -12.11 -4.89
C HIS A 260 -12.26 -11.50 -3.67
N PHE A 261 -12.94 -10.36 -3.85
CA PHE A 261 -13.65 -9.66 -2.78
C PHE A 261 -15.16 -9.93 -2.78
N GLY A 262 -15.66 -10.74 -3.72
CA GLY A 262 -17.09 -10.99 -3.87
C GLY A 262 -17.90 -9.77 -4.36
N PHE A 263 -17.23 -8.78 -4.97
CA PHE A 263 -17.92 -7.65 -5.58
C PHE A 263 -18.88 -8.13 -6.68
N ARG A 264 -20.14 -7.69 -6.59
CA ARG A 264 -21.20 -8.01 -7.56
C ARG A 264 -21.38 -6.94 -8.63
N TYR A 265 -21.00 -5.72 -8.31
CA TYR A 265 -21.21 -4.54 -9.13
C TYR A 265 -19.90 -3.78 -9.27
N CYS A 266 -19.73 -3.12 -10.41
CA CYS A 266 -18.65 -2.18 -10.67
C CYS A 266 -19.20 -1.01 -11.50
N LEU A 267 -18.45 0.09 -11.55
CA LEU A 267 -18.75 1.18 -12.47
C LEU A 267 -18.68 0.67 -13.92
N SER A 268 -19.55 1.21 -14.77
CA SER A 268 -19.58 0.84 -16.18
C SER A 268 -18.31 1.29 -16.91
N ALA A 269 -17.97 0.59 -17.99
CA ALA A 269 -16.87 0.94 -18.88
C ALA A 269 -16.92 2.40 -19.35
N ALA A 270 -18.13 2.87 -19.66
CA ALA A 270 -18.39 4.21 -20.17
C ALA A 270 -17.96 5.30 -19.18
N VAL A 271 -18.05 5.06 -17.87
CA VAL A 271 -17.60 6.01 -16.84
C VAL A 271 -16.08 6.17 -16.87
N TRP A 272 -15.34 5.07 -17.07
CA TRP A 272 -13.88 5.11 -17.22
C TRP A 272 -13.44 5.74 -18.54
N GLU A 273 -14.17 5.47 -19.62
CA GLU A 273 -13.95 6.11 -20.92
C GLU A 273 -14.16 7.61 -20.85
N ALA A 274 -15.27 8.05 -20.24
CA ALA A 274 -15.57 9.46 -20.02
C ALA A 274 -14.48 10.16 -19.21
N ALA A 275 -13.94 9.51 -18.17
CA ALA A 275 -12.87 10.08 -17.35
C ALA A 275 -11.52 10.23 -18.07
N ARG A 276 -11.28 9.44 -19.12
CA ARG A 276 -10.09 9.56 -19.98
C ARG A 276 -10.25 10.63 -21.04
N THR A 277 -11.45 10.77 -21.59
CA THR A 277 -11.73 11.83 -22.54
C THR A 277 -11.78 13.15 -21.79
N LYS A 278 -10.69 13.94 -21.83
CA LYS A 278 -10.77 15.34 -21.39
C LYS A 278 -11.97 15.94 -22.13
N PRO A 279 -12.95 16.53 -21.43
CA PRO A 279 -14.10 17.11 -22.09
C PRO A 279 -13.54 18.07 -23.12
N CYS A 280 -13.86 17.83 -24.39
CA CYS A 280 -13.71 18.87 -25.39
C CYS A 280 -14.47 20.03 -24.79
N VAL A 281 -13.78 21.14 -24.49
CA VAL A 281 -14.42 22.36 -24.01
C VAL A 281 -15.37 22.74 -25.14
N THR A 282 -16.60 22.24 -25.06
CA THR A 282 -17.69 22.72 -25.86
C THR A 282 -17.76 24.18 -25.49
N ASP A 283 -17.59 25.02 -26.50
CA ASP A 283 -17.56 26.47 -26.41
C ASP A 283 -18.48 26.93 -25.27
N PRO A 284 -17.99 27.67 -24.27
CA PRO A 284 -18.81 28.16 -23.17
C PRO A 284 -20.10 28.88 -23.64
N SER A 285 -20.10 29.41 -24.87
CA SER A 285 -21.27 29.99 -25.52
C SER A 285 -22.33 28.99 -25.98
N ALA A 286 -22.00 27.71 -26.14
CA ALA A 286 -22.93 26.65 -26.52
C ALA A 286 -23.78 26.12 -25.35
N PHE A 287 -23.39 26.43 -24.11
CA PHE A 287 -24.25 26.30 -22.94
C PHE A 287 -25.01 27.61 -22.74
N GLU A 288 -25.93 27.94 -23.65
CA GLU A 288 -27.04 28.79 -23.22
C GLU A 288 -27.76 28.03 -22.09
N PRO A 289 -27.84 28.59 -20.87
CA PRO A 289 -28.63 27.98 -19.81
C PRO A 289 -30.06 28.01 -20.30
N SER A 290 -30.55 26.91 -20.90
CA SER A 290 -31.96 26.80 -21.17
C SER A 290 -32.64 26.88 -19.81
N LEU A 291 -33.28 28.02 -19.55
CA LEU A 291 -34.07 28.28 -18.34
C LEU A 291 -35.31 27.37 -18.26
N SER A 292 -35.43 26.39 -19.17
CA SER A 292 -36.29 25.25 -18.99
C SER A 292 -35.98 24.63 -17.62
N VAL A 293 -37.01 24.55 -16.78
CA VAL A 293 -37.06 23.92 -15.46
C VAL A 293 -36.85 22.40 -15.58
N GLU A 294 -35.82 21.98 -16.30
CA GLU A 294 -35.44 20.59 -16.44
C GLU A 294 -34.74 20.16 -15.15
N SER A 295 -35.54 19.54 -14.28
CA SER A 295 -35.22 18.83 -13.05
C SER A 295 -33.99 19.35 -12.27
N ASN A 296 -34.21 19.80 -11.04
CA ASN A 296 -33.15 20.07 -10.04
C ASN A 296 -32.25 18.84 -9.72
N ASP A 297 -32.42 17.74 -10.45
CA ASP A 297 -31.78 16.45 -10.32
C ASP A 297 -30.44 16.30 -11.06
N ARG A 298 -29.81 17.38 -11.55
CA ARG A 298 -28.50 17.29 -12.20
C ARG A 298 -27.46 18.12 -11.47
N PRO A 299 -26.18 17.68 -11.41
CA PRO A 299 -25.12 18.54 -10.93
C PRO A 299 -25.02 19.80 -11.79
N ARG A 300 -24.84 20.94 -11.13
CA ARG A 300 -24.67 22.25 -11.75
C ARG A 300 -23.26 22.73 -11.45
N LEU A 301 -22.56 23.21 -12.47
CA LEU A 301 -21.20 23.75 -12.35
C LEU A 301 -21.22 25.23 -12.70
N TRP A 302 -20.66 26.05 -11.82
CA TRP A 302 -20.47 27.48 -12.01
C TRP A 302 -18.97 27.75 -12.13
N ALA A 303 -18.52 28.03 -13.35
CA ALA A 303 -17.15 28.47 -13.62
C ALA A 303 -16.91 29.84 -12.96
N HIS A 304 -15.72 30.03 -12.39
CA HIS A 304 -15.33 31.30 -11.75
C HIS A 304 -16.33 31.81 -10.68
N ALA A 305 -16.98 30.89 -9.97
CA ALA A 305 -17.92 31.22 -8.89
C ALA A 305 -17.24 31.93 -7.70
N ILE A 306 -15.92 31.73 -7.54
CA ILE A 306 -15.15 32.26 -6.43
C ILE A 306 -14.43 33.54 -6.86
N PRO A 307 -14.61 34.68 -6.14
CA PRO A 307 -13.88 35.91 -6.43
C PRO A 307 -12.36 35.69 -6.39
N PRO A 308 -11.57 36.35 -7.28
CA PRO A 308 -10.13 36.10 -7.39
C PRO A 308 -9.36 36.25 -6.06
N LEU A 309 -9.69 37.25 -5.24
CA LEU A 309 -9.05 37.46 -3.94
C LEU A 309 -9.35 36.33 -2.94
N THR A 310 -10.62 35.89 -2.87
CA THR A 310 -11.05 34.77 -2.04
C THR A 310 -10.41 33.47 -2.51
N TYR A 311 -10.36 33.25 -3.83
CA TYR A 311 -9.72 32.09 -4.44
C TYR A 311 -8.23 32.00 -4.10
N ALA A 312 -7.48 33.10 -4.27
CA ALA A 312 -6.06 33.15 -3.92
C ALA A 312 -5.82 32.98 -2.41
N ALA A 313 -6.73 33.48 -1.56
CA ALA A 313 -6.67 33.23 -0.12
C ALA A 313 -6.87 31.75 0.22
N LEU A 314 -7.85 31.09 -0.40
CA LEU A 314 -8.14 29.66 -0.21
C LEU A 314 -6.97 28.79 -0.68
N GLN A 315 -6.40 29.09 -1.85
CA GLN A 315 -5.24 28.38 -2.36
C GLN A 315 -4.03 28.46 -1.43
N ARG A 316 -3.80 29.62 -0.80
CA ARG A 316 -2.74 29.76 0.21
C ARG A 316 -3.05 29.01 1.50
N ALA A 317 -4.29 29.14 2.01
CA ALA A 317 -4.72 28.50 3.25
C ALA A 317 -4.75 26.97 3.17
N LEU A 318 -4.99 26.42 1.97
CA LEU A 318 -5.10 24.99 1.70
C LEU A 318 -3.98 24.48 0.78
N ALA A 319 -2.89 25.24 0.62
CA ALA A 319 -1.72 24.80 -0.13
C ALA A 319 -1.18 23.49 0.45
N PRO A 320 -0.56 22.58 -0.33
CA PRO A 320 -0.06 21.30 0.19
C PRO A 320 0.90 21.41 1.40
N ASN A 321 1.58 22.55 1.54
CA ASN A 321 2.50 22.87 2.63
C ASN A 321 1.89 23.83 3.68
N ALA A 322 0.59 24.09 3.64
CA ALA A 322 -0.07 24.95 4.60
C ALA A 322 -0.15 24.30 5.99
N ASP A 323 -0.07 25.12 7.03
CA ASP A 323 -0.15 24.67 8.43
C ASP A 323 -1.45 23.91 8.73
N TYR A 324 -2.53 24.18 7.99
CA TYR A 324 -3.81 23.48 8.08
C TYR A 324 -3.61 21.95 8.15
N TRP A 325 -2.85 21.36 7.23
CA TRP A 325 -2.67 19.91 7.15
C TRP A 325 -1.92 19.34 8.35
N GLN A 326 -0.93 20.08 8.85
CA GLN A 326 -0.15 19.68 10.02
C GLN A 326 -0.95 19.83 11.31
N GLN A 327 -1.62 20.97 11.50
CA GLN A 327 -2.37 21.29 12.71
C GLN A 327 -3.61 20.42 12.88
N THR A 328 -4.30 20.10 11.79
CA THR A 328 -5.44 19.15 11.81
C THR A 328 -4.99 17.70 11.87
N GLY A 329 -3.69 17.44 11.69
CA GLY A 329 -3.15 16.09 11.60
C GLY A 329 -3.75 15.30 10.44
N TYR A 330 -4.25 15.96 9.39
CA TYR A 330 -5.11 15.37 8.36
C TYR A 330 -4.60 14.03 7.80
N ALA A 331 -3.29 13.93 7.55
CA ALA A 331 -2.64 12.71 7.07
C ALA A 331 -2.80 11.51 8.04
N SER A 332 -2.69 11.76 9.34
CA SER A 332 -2.91 10.77 10.41
C SER A 332 -4.40 10.56 10.69
N ALA A 333 -5.19 11.62 10.53
CA ALA A 333 -6.58 11.66 10.89
C ALA A 333 -7.45 10.83 9.94
N SER A 334 -7.12 10.80 8.64
CA SER A 334 -7.78 9.92 7.66
C SER A 334 -7.64 8.44 8.02
N ALA A 335 -6.46 7.99 8.50
CA ALA A 335 -6.26 6.62 8.95
C ALA A 335 -7.10 6.26 10.19
N GLN A 336 -7.46 7.27 10.99
CA GLN A 336 -8.27 7.12 12.21
C GLN A 336 -9.73 7.54 12.01
N LYS A 337 -10.15 7.87 10.77
CA LYS A 337 -11.47 8.46 10.45
C LYS A 337 -11.82 9.69 11.30
N ARG A 338 -10.83 10.51 11.62
CA ARG A 338 -11.01 11.78 12.34
C ARG A 338 -10.90 12.92 11.34
N TYR A 339 -11.95 13.20 10.60
CA TYR A 339 -11.90 14.30 9.65
C TYR A 339 -12.06 15.64 10.37
N PHE A 340 -11.26 16.63 9.96
CA PHE A 340 -11.44 17.99 10.43
C PHE A 340 -12.43 18.70 9.51
N THR A 341 -13.41 19.36 10.12
CA THR A 341 -14.53 19.96 9.40
C THR A 341 -14.74 21.40 9.82
N PHE A 342 -15.11 22.25 8.87
CA PHE A 342 -15.52 23.63 9.13
C PHE A 342 -17.05 23.66 9.14
N SER A 343 -17.64 23.84 10.31
CA SER A 343 -19.09 24.00 10.46
C SER A 343 -19.47 25.48 10.54
N VAL A 344 -20.54 25.84 9.82
CA VAL A 344 -21.19 27.15 9.83
C VAL A 344 -22.63 26.93 10.26
N SER A 345 -22.90 27.05 11.56
CA SER A 345 -24.18 26.66 12.19
C SER A 345 -25.28 27.72 12.16
N ASP A 346 -24.96 28.95 11.75
CA ASP A 346 -25.92 30.06 11.64
C ASP A 346 -25.81 30.70 10.26
N LEU A 347 -26.32 29.98 9.25
CA LEU A 347 -26.47 30.52 7.89
C LEU A 347 -27.51 31.64 7.80
N PRO A 348 -28.68 31.57 8.46
CA PRO A 348 -29.66 32.67 8.40
C PRO A 348 -29.05 33.98 8.88
N GLY A 349 -28.34 33.98 10.02
CA GLY A 349 -27.69 35.18 10.54
C GLY A 349 -26.60 35.73 9.61
N LEU A 350 -25.83 34.88 8.93
CA LEU A 350 -24.87 35.32 7.89
C LEU A 350 -25.58 35.92 6.68
N ARG A 351 -26.61 35.23 6.18
CA ARG A 351 -27.33 35.61 4.97
C ARG A 351 -28.07 36.93 5.16
N ASP A 352 -28.73 37.08 6.29
CA ASP A 352 -29.61 38.21 6.57
C ASP A 352 -28.81 39.43 7.11
N GLY A 353 -27.49 39.30 7.20
CA GLY A 353 -26.58 40.37 7.65
C GLY A 353 -26.62 40.64 9.15
N VAL A 354 -27.26 39.77 9.94
CA VAL A 354 -27.28 39.84 11.41
C VAL A 354 -25.87 39.65 11.96
N ARG A 355 -25.05 38.82 11.32
CA ARG A 355 -23.62 38.67 11.63
C ARG A 355 -22.76 38.78 10.38
N THR A 356 -21.54 39.30 10.56
CA THR A 356 -20.53 39.32 9.51
C THR A 356 -19.74 38.01 9.49
N PRO A 357 -19.23 37.57 8.33
CA PRO A 357 -18.34 36.41 8.26
C PRO A 357 -17.06 36.67 9.05
N SER A 358 -16.74 35.77 9.96
CA SER A 358 -15.58 35.87 10.87
C SER A 358 -14.29 35.27 10.29
N ASN A 359 -14.41 34.45 9.24
CA ASN A 359 -13.31 33.74 8.62
C ASN A 359 -13.53 33.53 7.11
N LEU A 360 -12.50 33.02 6.43
CA LEU A 360 -12.49 32.81 4.99
C LEU A 360 -13.55 31.81 4.50
N MET A 361 -13.84 30.76 5.28
CA MET A 361 -14.83 29.75 4.90
C MET A 361 -16.25 30.29 5.01
N GLU A 362 -16.57 31.04 6.07
CA GLU A 362 -17.87 31.73 6.20
C GLU A 362 -18.09 32.74 5.08
N ALA A 363 -17.05 33.51 4.72
CA ALA A 363 -17.11 34.45 3.60
C ALA A 363 -17.35 33.74 2.26
N LEU A 364 -16.73 32.57 2.05
CA LEU A 364 -16.97 31.72 0.89
C LEU A 364 -18.41 31.19 0.87
N VAL A 365 -18.89 30.64 1.98
CA VAL A 365 -20.25 30.09 2.10
C VAL A 365 -21.30 31.16 1.82
N LEU A 366 -21.19 32.33 2.44
CA LEU A 366 -22.09 33.46 2.19
C LEU A 366 -22.13 33.85 0.70
N ARG A 367 -20.98 33.81 0.03
CA ARG A 367 -20.89 34.11 -1.41
C ARG A 367 -21.55 33.05 -2.29
N LEU A 368 -21.46 31.78 -1.91
CA LEU A 368 -21.97 30.66 -2.70
C LEU A 368 -23.44 30.33 -2.40
N LEU A 369 -23.96 30.75 -1.25
CA LEU A 369 -25.32 30.46 -0.81
C LEU A 369 -26.39 30.82 -1.87
N PRO A 370 -26.38 32.00 -2.53
CA PRO A 370 -27.39 32.32 -3.55
C PRO A 370 -27.40 31.35 -4.74
N VAL A 371 -26.25 30.77 -5.06
CA VAL A 371 -26.05 29.86 -6.20
C VAL A 371 -26.71 28.50 -5.95
N THR A 372 -26.92 28.13 -4.69
CA THR A 372 -27.66 26.91 -4.32
C THR A 372 -29.14 26.99 -4.68
N GLY A 373 -29.69 28.20 -4.86
CA GLY A 373 -31.11 28.41 -5.09
C GLY A 373 -31.99 28.06 -3.88
N ARG A 374 -31.40 27.97 -2.67
CA ARG A 374 -32.11 27.64 -1.42
C ARG A 374 -31.87 28.69 -0.35
N ASP A 375 -32.97 29.22 0.18
CA ASP A 375 -33.03 30.18 1.28
C ASP A 375 -33.43 29.53 2.62
N ASP A 376 -33.69 28.23 2.64
CA ASP A 376 -34.07 27.48 3.83
C ASP A 376 -32.91 26.69 4.46
N LEU A 377 -31.69 26.85 3.91
CA LEU A 377 -30.48 26.26 4.49
C LEU A 377 -30.13 26.93 5.82
N VAL A 378 -29.95 26.13 6.86
CA VAL A 378 -29.68 26.58 8.23
C VAL A 378 -28.21 26.46 8.62
N GLU A 379 -27.51 25.47 8.04
CA GLU A 379 -26.11 25.17 8.34
C GLU A 379 -25.35 24.75 7.08
N ALA A 380 -24.03 24.85 7.13
CA ALA A 380 -23.13 24.28 6.13
C ALA A 380 -21.92 23.63 6.80
N GLU A 381 -21.45 22.54 6.23
CA GLU A 381 -20.23 21.86 6.64
C GLU A 381 -19.27 21.71 5.45
N TRP A 382 -17.98 21.91 5.69
CA TRP A 382 -16.95 21.85 4.66
C TRP A 382 -15.74 21.02 5.11
N TRP A 383 -15.28 20.17 4.19
CA TRP A 383 -14.03 19.43 4.30
C TRP A 383 -13.08 19.84 3.17
N ALA A 384 -11.78 19.76 3.43
CA ALA A 384 -10.76 20.03 2.44
C ALA A 384 -10.00 18.74 2.11
N HIS A 385 -9.75 18.52 0.81
CA HIS A 385 -8.88 17.47 0.32
C HIS A 385 -7.76 18.09 -0.52
N SER A 386 -6.52 17.70 -0.24
CA SER A 386 -5.39 17.95 -1.14
C SER A 386 -4.83 16.62 -1.60
N ARG A 387 -4.75 16.46 -2.92
CA ARG A 387 -4.28 15.25 -3.58
C ARG A 387 -3.23 15.65 -4.59
N LEU A 388 -2.11 14.94 -4.58
CA LEU A 388 -1.10 15.11 -5.61
C LEU A 388 -1.68 14.62 -6.94
N ALA A 389 -1.55 15.44 -7.98
CA ALA A 389 -1.86 15.03 -9.34
C ALA A 389 -1.12 13.71 -9.64
N PHE A 390 -1.78 12.81 -10.37
CA PHE A 390 -1.24 11.49 -10.79
C PHE A 390 -1.03 10.45 -9.68
N ARG A 391 -1.12 10.82 -8.40
CA ARG A 391 -1.12 9.87 -7.26
C ARG A 391 -2.49 9.70 -6.61
N SER A 392 -3.48 10.46 -7.05
CA SER A 392 -4.82 10.28 -6.53
C SER A 392 -5.32 8.89 -6.90
N GLU A 393 -5.79 8.13 -5.92
CA GLU A 393 -6.44 6.84 -6.16
C GLU A 393 -7.95 7.04 -6.43
N GLY A 394 -8.35 8.27 -6.69
CA GLY A 394 -9.73 8.70 -6.58
C GLY A 394 -10.18 8.84 -5.12
N HIS A 395 -11.39 9.34 -4.93
CA HIS A 395 -12.07 9.39 -3.65
C HIS A 395 -13.20 8.37 -3.69
N GLU A 396 -13.34 7.61 -2.60
CA GLU A 396 -14.36 6.58 -2.48
C GLU A 396 -15.75 7.18 -2.73
N LEU A 397 -16.60 6.41 -3.42
CA LEU A 397 -17.99 6.75 -3.59
C LEU A 397 -18.69 6.69 -2.23
N HIS A 398 -19.17 7.82 -1.76
CA HIS A 398 -19.84 7.93 -0.47
C HIS A 398 -21.06 8.85 -0.59
N TYR A 399 -21.96 8.73 0.38
CA TYR A 399 -23.04 9.68 0.59
C TYR A 399 -22.55 10.71 1.60
N ASP A 400 -22.85 11.98 1.36
CA ASP A 400 -22.74 12.99 2.42
C ASP A 400 -23.82 12.69 3.45
N LEU A 401 -23.40 12.48 4.69
CA LEU A 401 -24.26 12.17 5.81
C LEU A 401 -23.90 13.07 6.99
N GLU A 402 -24.91 13.40 7.80
CA GLU A 402 -24.66 13.92 9.14
C GLU A 402 -24.25 12.69 9.99
N GLU A 403 -22.95 12.58 10.26
CA GLU A 403 -22.35 11.39 10.90
C GLU A 403 -22.83 11.23 12.34
N ARG A 404 -23.09 12.33 13.06
CA ARG A 404 -23.47 12.30 14.48
C ARG A 404 -24.87 11.73 14.68
N MET A 405 -25.82 12.05 13.81
CA MET A 405 -27.20 11.54 13.79
C MET A 405 -27.20 10.06 13.46
N LEU A 406 -26.35 9.64 12.51
CA LEU A 406 -26.17 8.23 12.21
C LEU A 406 -25.58 7.47 13.40
N GLU A 407 -24.55 7.98 14.05
CA GLU A 407 -23.88 7.32 15.18
C GLU A 407 -24.71 7.31 16.46
N THR A 408 -25.38 8.43 16.77
CA THR A 408 -26.10 8.61 18.05
C THR A 408 -27.52 8.05 17.99
N HIS A 409 -28.19 8.20 16.84
CA HIS A 409 -29.61 7.88 16.69
C HIS A 409 -29.87 6.75 15.68
N GLY A 410 -28.87 6.33 14.90
CA GLY A 410 -29.08 5.39 13.79
C GLY A 410 -29.86 6.02 12.64
N GLU A 411 -29.95 7.35 12.58
CA GLU A 411 -30.75 8.08 11.60
C GLU A 411 -29.87 8.53 10.43
N ILE A 412 -30.33 8.24 9.21
CA ILE A 412 -29.65 8.69 7.99
C ILE A 412 -30.16 10.09 7.64
N VAL A 413 -29.40 11.10 8.04
CA VAL A 413 -29.61 12.49 7.67
C VAL A 413 -28.57 12.87 6.62
N HIS A 414 -28.99 13.61 5.59
CA HIS A 414 -28.13 14.04 4.48
C HIS A 414 -28.35 15.53 4.22
N PRO A 415 -27.36 16.24 3.65
CA PRO A 415 -27.55 17.64 3.33
C PRO A 415 -28.67 17.83 2.29
N ALA A 416 -29.28 19.01 2.30
CA ALA A 416 -30.22 19.39 1.25
C ALA A 416 -29.50 19.62 -0.09
N VAL A 417 -28.26 20.12 -0.02
CA VAL A 417 -27.38 20.40 -1.16
C VAL A 417 -25.97 19.92 -0.81
N SER A 418 -25.43 19.05 -1.65
CA SER A 418 -24.01 18.69 -1.62
C SER A 418 -23.25 19.57 -2.60
N SER A 419 -21.97 19.82 -2.33
CA SER A 419 -21.18 20.74 -3.15
C SER A 419 -19.70 20.45 -3.17
N VAL A 420 -19.01 20.88 -4.23
CA VAL A 420 -17.56 20.78 -4.39
C VAL A 420 -17.01 22.11 -4.88
N VAL A 421 -15.96 22.60 -4.23
CA VAL A 421 -15.15 23.72 -4.71
C VAL A 421 -13.83 23.21 -5.28
N TYR A 422 -13.55 23.65 -6.50
CA TYR A 422 -12.32 23.30 -7.19
C TYR A 422 -11.29 24.43 -7.04
N LEU A 423 -10.22 24.14 -6.29
CA LEU A 423 -9.11 25.07 -6.08
C LEU A 423 -7.99 24.95 -7.12
N SER A 424 -8.07 23.95 -8.00
CA SER A 424 -7.15 23.68 -9.10
C SER A 424 -7.88 22.96 -10.23
N ALA A 425 -7.43 23.14 -11.48
CA ALA A 425 -7.88 22.37 -12.63
C ALA A 425 -7.17 21.01 -12.80
N SER A 426 -6.16 20.70 -11.99
CA SER A 426 -5.32 19.49 -12.10
C SER A 426 -5.82 18.30 -11.27
N GLY A 427 -7.04 18.35 -10.76
CA GLY A 427 -7.63 17.31 -9.93
C GLY A 427 -8.25 16.16 -10.74
N ASP A 428 -8.70 15.15 -10.00
CA ASP A 428 -9.54 14.09 -10.56
C ASP A 428 -11.00 14.58 -10.71
N PRO A 429 -11.71 14.20 -11.78
CA PRO A 429 -13.13 14.54 -11.94
C PRO A 429 -14.00 13.99 -10.79
N THR A 430 -15.05 14.72 -10.46
CA THR A 430 -16.07 14.26 -9.50
C THR A 430 -17.14 13.47 -10.25
N LEU A 431 -17.35 12.22 -9.86
CA LEU A 431 -18.45 11.37 -10.31
C LEU A 431 -19.62 11.52 -9.33
N VAL A 432 -20.79 11.88 -9.84
CA VAL A 432 -22.06 11.89 -9.09
C VAL A 432 -22.97 10.85 -9.72
N LEU A 433 -23.47 9.90 -8.94
CA LEU A 433 -24.37 8.87 -9.44
C LEU A 433 -25.82 9.19 -9.11
N GLU A 434 -26.73 8.80 -10.00
CA GLU A 434 -28.17 8.84 -9.75
C GLU A 434 -28.61 7.58 -8.99
N GLN A 435 -28.09 7.40 -7.79
CA GLN A 435 -28.50 6.31 -6.89
C GLN A 435 -29.00 6.94 -5.61
N HIS A 436 -30.08 6.39 -5.03
CA HIS A 436 -30.58 6.77 -3.71
C HIS A 436 -30.22 5.71 -2.67
N ILE A 437 -30.02 6.10 -1.41
CA ILE A 437 -29.87 5.16 -0.29
C ILE A 437 -31.12 4.28 -0.20
N GLY A 438 -30.92 2.96 -0.27
CA GLY A 438 -31.99 1.96 -0.29
C GLY A 438 -32.73 1.83 -1.63
N GLY A 439 -32.38 2.64 -2.64
CA GLY A 439 -32.97 2.61 -3.97
C GLY A 439 -32.32 1.59 -4.91
N ALA A 440 -32.79 1.56 -6.15
CA ALA A 440 -32.15 0.80 -7.22
C ALA A 440 -30.73 1.33 -7.50
N LEU A 441 -29.88 0.49 -8.09
CA LEU A 441 -28.55 0.89 -8.55
C LEU A 441 -28.65 2.00 -9.59
N ALA A 442 -27.70 2.92 -9.57
CA ALA A 442 -27.62 3.98 -10.57
C ALA A 442 -27.54 3.40 -11.99
N SER A 443 -28.40 3.89 -12.86
CA SER A 443 -28.32 3.67 -14.31
C SER A 443 -27.61 4.83 -15.04
N ARG A 444 -27.46 5.97 -14.35
CA ARG A 444 -26.85 7.20 -14.87
C ARG A 444 -25.90 7.82 -13.86
N GLY A 445 -24.95 8.58 -14.37
CA GLY A 445 -24.05 9.39 -13.57
C GLY A 445 -23.52 10.57 -14.37
N TRP A 446 -22.99 11.55 -13.66
CA TRP A 446 -22.39 12.75 -14.21
C TRP A 446 -20.94 12.82 -13.77
N LEU A 447 -20.06 13.12 -14.72
CA LEU A 447 -18.66 13.29 -14.47
C LEU A 447 -18.30 14.77 -14.67
N VAL A 448 -17.85 15.42 -13.61
CA VAL A 448 -17.55 16.85 -13.59
C VAL A 448 -16.06 17.06 -13.41
N HIS A 449 -15.41 17.58 -14.45
CA HIS A 449 -13.97 17.84 -14.41
C HIS A 449 -13.67 19.11 -13.61
N PRO A 450 -12.59 19.12 -12.82
CA PRO A 450 -12.24 20.27 -12.01
C PRO A 450 -11.87 21.47 -12.90
N GLN A 451 -12.32 22.64 -12.48
CA GLN A 451 -12.01 23.93 -13.11
C GLN A 451 -11.58 24.92 -12.03
N GLU A 452 -10.63 25.80 -12.32
CA GLU A 452 -10.17 26.78 -11.34
C GLU A 452 -11.29 27.72 -10.90
N ALA A 453 -11.36 27.96 -9.59
CA ALA A 453 -12.36 28.82 -8.96
C ALA A 453 -13.81 28.41 -9.26
N ALA A 454 -14.04 27.15 -9.65
CA ALA A 454 -15.37 26.65 -9.95
C ALA A 454 -16.04 26.07 -8.71
N PHE A 455 -17.36 26.16 -8.70
CA PHE A 455 -18.23 25.59 -7.68
C PHE A 455 -19.21 24.64 -8.35
N MET A 456 -19.38 23.46 -7.79
CA MET A 456 -20.37 22.49 -8.24
C MET A 456 -21.36 22.24 -7.11
N THR A 457 -22.64 22.13 -7.43
CA THR A 457 -23.66 21.62 -6.50
C THR A 457 -24.47 20.51 -7.14
N PHE A 458 -25.05 19.67 -6.30
CA PHE A 458 -26.01 18.65 -6.68
C PHE A 458 -26.95 18.39 -5.49
N PRO A 459 -28.13 17.80 -5.71
CA PRO A 459 -29.02 17.44 -4.61
C PRO A 459 -28.29 16.55 -3.61
N GLY A 460 -28.23 16.99 -2.35
CA GLY A 460 -27.66 16.19 -1.27
C GLY A 460 -28.55 15.02 -0.88
N ALA A 461 -29.75 14.93 -1.46
CA ALA A 461 -30.69 13.83 -1.33
C ALA A 461 -30.14 12.51 -1.86
N ARG A 462 -29.26 11.93 -1.05
CA ARG A 462 -28.82 10.54 -1.08
C ARG A 462 -28.11 10.15 -2.38
N ARG A 463 -27.27 11.00 -2.97
CA ARG A 463 -26.50 10.64 -4.17
C ARG A 463 -25.08 10.26 -3.81
N PRO A 464 -24.59 9.07 -4.18
CA PRO A 464 -23.21 8.74 -3.92
C PRO A 464 -22.34 9.52 -4.90
N HIS A 465 -21.28 10.11 -4.38
CA HIS A 465 -20.33 10.84 -5.17
C HIS A 465 -18.91 10.52 -4.68
N GLY A 466 -17.96 10.76 -5.56
CA GLY A 466 -16.56 10.44 -5.33
C GLY A 466 -15.72 11.04 -6.43
N SER A 467 -14.41 10.89 -6.30
CA SER A 467 -13.48 11.42 -7.28
C SER A 467 -12.93 10.25 -8.08
N GLN A 468 -13.03 10.30 -9.40
CA GLN A 468 -12.59 9.22 -10.26
C GLN A 468 -11.21 9.54 -10.81
N HIS A 469 -10.28 8.59 -10.72
CA HIS A 469 -8.96 8.83 -11.27
C HIS A 469 -8.99 8.98 -12.79
N SER A 470 -8.51 10.12 -13.28
CA SER A 470 -8.26 10.26 -14.71
C SER A 470 -6.93 9.60 -15.04
N ALA A 471 -6.96 8.59 -15.91
CA ALA A 471 -5.74 8.06 -16.49
C ALA A 471 -5.19 9.15 -17.41
N SER A 472 -4.25 9.97 -16.92
CA SER A 472 -3.50 10.88 -17.77
C SER A 472 -2.66 10.05 -18.72
N ALA A 473 -3.23 9.75 -19.89
CA ALA A 473 -2.53 9.14 -20.99
C ALA A 473 -1.54 10.18 -21.53
N ASN A 474 -0.27 10.04 -21.13
CA ASN A 474 0.88 10.69 -21.75
C ASN A 474 0.97 12.23 -21.66
N ALA A 475 1.86 12.70 -20.79
CA ALA A 475 2.73 13.83 -21.15
C ALA A 475 4.15 13.62 -20.60
N PRO A 476 4.93 12.65 -21.14
CA PRO A 476 6.37 12.66 -20.93
C PRO A 476 6.97 13.82 -21.73
N GLY A 477 7.04 15.02 -21.14
CA GLY A 477 7.72 16.15 -21.82
C GLY A 477 7.43 17.56 -21.34
N ALA A 478 6.41 17.81 -20.51
CA ALA A 478 6.17 19.17 -19.99
C ALA A 478 7.08 19.43 -18.78
N SER A 479 8.26 20.01 -19.02
CA SER A 479 9.14 20.49 -17.95
C SER A 479 8.47 21.68 -17.23
N SER A 480 7.77 21.43 -16.13
CA SER A 480 7.31 22.49 -15.24
C SER A 480 8.49 22.99 -14.40
N THR A 481 9.14 24.07 -14.85
CA THR A 481 10.11 24.83 -14.05
C THR A 481 9.37 25.67 -13.02
N GLY A 482 9.09 25.08 -11.85
CA GLY A 482 8.56 25.77 -10.69
C GLY A 482 9.25 25.25 -9.44
N GLY A 483 10.27 25.98 -8.97
CA GLY A 483 11.03 25.60 -7.78
C GLY A 483 10.16 25.76 -6.52
N PHE A 484 9.76 24.63 -5.93
CA PHE A 484 9.15 24.56 -4.61
C PHE A 484 10.17 23.98 -3.63
N ALA A 485 10.40 24.68 -2.51
CA ALA A 485 11.20 24.20 -1.39
C ALA A 485 10.27 23.70 -0.27
N PRO A 486 10.34 22.41 0.14
CA PRO A 486 9.52 21.90 1.24
C PRO A 486 10.25 21.85 2.59
N ARG A 487 9.48 22.10 3.66
CA ARG A 487 9.78 21.68 5.05
C ARG A 487 8.86 20.50 5.41
N ALA A 488 9.43 19.53 6.11
CA ALA A 488 8.92 18.16 6.23
C ALA A 488 7.77 17.96 7.24
N SER A 489 6.78 17.15 6.85
CA SER A 489 5.79 16.51 7.71
C SER A 489 5.92 14.98 7.57
N ARG A 490 5.81 14.24 8.69
CA ARG A 490 6.19 12.82 8.84
C ARG A 490 4.96 11.88 8.77
N LYS A 491 5.18 10.68 8.23
CA LYS A 491 4.33 9.46 8.21
C LYS A 491 3.30 9.38 7.06
N CYS A 492 3.65 8.64 5.99
CA CYS A 492 2.72 8.26 4.92
C CYS A 492 3.06 6.86 4.37
N SER A 493 2.65 5.80 5.08
CA SER A 493 2.63 4.43 4.53
C SER A 493 1.62 3.47 5.19
N ARG A 494 0.92 3.88 6.25
CA ARG A 494 0.00 3.01 7.02
C ARG A 494 -1.44 2.90 6.48
N THR A 495 -1.84 3.69 5.50
CA THR A 495 -3.26 3.88 5.12
C THR A 495 -3.91 2.74 4.33
N ALA A 496 -3.12 1.90 3.64
CA ALA A 496 -3.69 0.85 2.79
C ALA A 496 -4.10 -0.41 3.61
N ALA A 497 -3.31 -0.81 4.61
CA ALA A 497 -3.53 -2.07 5.34
C ALA A 497 -4.80 -2.11 6.21
N ALA A 498 -5.29 -0.96 6.70
CA ALA A 498 -6.47 -0.88 7.56
C ALA A 498 -7.79 -1.19 6.82
N TYR A 499 -7.80 -1.15 5.48
CA TYR A 499 -9.02 -1.31 4.67
C TYR A 499 -9.38 -2.78 4.39
N ALA A 500 -8.40 -3.69 4.40
CA ALA A 500 -8.61 -5.11 4.10
C ALA A 500 -9.08 -5.96 5.31
N GLN A 501 -9.06 -5.40 6.52
CA GLN A 501 -9.28 -6.14 7.77
C GLN A 501 -10.75 -6.27 8.20
N ARG A 502 -11.71 -5.63 7.52
CA ARG A 502 -13.13 -5.76 7.86
C ARG A 502 -13.82 -6.70 6.87
N ARG A 503 -14.09 -7.94 7.31
CA ARG A 503 -15.13 -8.76 6.70
C ARG A 503 -16.46 -7.98 6.72
N PRO A 504 -17.34 -8.12 5.71
CA PRO A 504 -18.73 -7.74 5.87
C PRO A 504 -19.37 -8.74 6.83
N GLU A 505 -19.27 -8.48 8.14
CA GLU A 505 -20.21 -9.10 9.06
C GLU A 505 -21.61 -8.66 8.65
N ARG A 506 -22.48 -9.67 8.52
CA ARG A 506 -23.85 -9.55 8.03
C ARG A 506 -24.62 -8.54 8.86
N LEU A 507 -24.73 -7.33 8.34
CA LEU A 507 -25.58 -6.28 8.90
C LEU A 507 -26.80 -6.01 8.01
N TRP A 508 -27.36 -7.07 7.41
CA TRP A 508 -28.71 -7.05 6.82
C TRP A 508 -29.30 -8.47 6.87
N THR A 509 -29.91 -8.85 7.99
CA THR A 509 -31.02 -9.81 7.98
C THR A 509 -32.30 -9.01 7.85
N ALA A 510 -32.65 -8.64 6.62
CA ALA A 510 -34.03 -8.29 6.32
C ALA A 510 -34.80 -9.62 6.26
N SER A 511 -35.69 -9.83 7.24
CA SER A 511 -36.67 -10.90 7.19
C SER A 511 -37.44 -10.79 5.88
N ALA A 512 -37.41 -11.85 5.08
CA ALA A 512 -38.31 -11.98 3.93
C ALA A 512 -39.76 -11.96 4.44
N PRO A 513 -40.69 -11.25 3.77
CA PRO A 513 -42.10 -11.52 3.98
C PRO A 513 -42.41 -12.91 3.41
N SER A 514 -42.99 -13.77 4.23
CA SER A 514 -43.60 -15.01 3.79
C SER A 514 -44.76 -14.71 2.84
N GLU A 515 -44.72 -15.25 1.63
CA GLU A 515 -45.94 -15.71 0.95
C GLU A 515 -46.34 -17.07 1.49
#